data_AF-A0AAD8JFF7-F1
#
_entry.id   AF-A0AAD8JFF7-F1
#
_cell.length_a   1.000
_cell.length_b   1.000
_cell.length_c   1.000
_cell.angle_alpha   90.00
_cell.angle_beta   90.00
_cell.angle_gamma   90.00
#
_symmetry.space_group_name_H-M   'P 1'
#
loop_
_entity.id
_entity.type
_entity.pdbx_description
1 polymer ?
#
loop_
_entity_poly.entity_id
_entity_poly.type
_entity_poly.pdbx_seq_one_letter_code
_entity_poly.pdbx_strand_id
1 'polypeptide(L)'
;MMLCNFWNIFDLHEFKIQHRIFFIFILHFFIFSCDVQLSFNYITFSPNTKGIIYEGDATPSDPVIQLTFNHNDEGMNNSSGLAMYNETLQLWDKVSGTVQTFLLIFHS
;
A
#
# COMPACT_ATOMS: atom_id res chain seq x y z
N MET A 1 -4.55 4.96 -63.18
CA MET A 1 -3.64 4.38 -62.18
C MET A 1 -4.03 4.85 -60.78
N MET A 2 -5.16 4.38 -60.24
CA MET A 2 -5.59 4.73 -58.87
C MET A 2 -6.69 3.78 -58.34
N LEU A 3 -6.59 2.47 -58.59
CA LEU A 3 -7.57 1.49 -58.10
C LEU A 3 -6.96 0.32 -57.28
N CYS A 4 -5.62 0.14 -57.29
CA CYS A 4 -4.97 -0.91 -56.48
C CYS A 4 -4.72 -0.53 -55.01
N ASN A 5 -4.87 0.74 -54.63
CA ASN A 5 -4.55 1.21 -53.27
C ASN A 5 -5.77 1.22 -52.34
N PHE A 6 -6.99 1.15 -52.87
CA PHE A 6 -8.21 1.32 -52.07
C PHE A 6 -8.54 0.08 -51.22
N TRP A 7 -8.37 -1.12 -51.78
CA TRP A 7 -8.52 -2.40 -51.04
C TRP A 7 -7.44 -2.56 -49.96
N ASN A 8 -6.19 -2.23 -50.28
CA ASN A 8 -5.09 -2.26 -49.31
C ASN A 8 -5.29 -1.28 -48.13
N ILE A 9 -5.92 -0.12 -48.37
CA ILE A 9 -6.21 0.86 -47.32
C ILE A 9 -7.37 0.39 -46.42
N PHE A 10 -8.43 -0.19 -47.00
CA PHE A 10 -9.54 -0.76 -46.22
C PHE A 10 -9.07 -1.93 -45.34
N ASP A 11 -8.27 -2.85 -45.89
CA ASP A 11 -7.68 -3.96 -45.13
C ASP A 11 -6.69 -3.49 -44.04
N LEU A 12 -5.85 -2.48 -44.31
CA LEU A 12 -4.96 -1.88 -43.31
C LEU A 12 -5.71 -1.15 -42.19
N HIS A 13 -6.86 -0.55 -42.51
CA HIS A 13 -7.67 0.21 -41.56
C HIS A 13 -8.39 -0.73 -40.59
N GLU A 14 -9.02 -1.79 -41.10
CA GLU A 14 -9.61 -2.87 -40.32
C GLU A 14 -8.55 -3.53 -39.42
N PHE A 15 -7.38 -3.88 -39.96
CA PHE A 15 -6.28 -4.48 -39.19
C PHE A 15 -5.75 -3.55 -38.08
N LYS A 16 -5.67 -2.24 -38.34
CA LYS A 16 -5.27 -1.23 -37.32
C LYS A 16 -6.32 -1.05 -36.22
N ILE A 17 -7.61 -1.10 -36.54
CA ILE A 17 -8.69 -0.98 -35.56
C ILE A 17 -8.70 -2.21 -34.64
N GLN A 18 -8.59 -3.41 -35.21
CA GLN A 18 -8.50 -4.66 -34.45
C GLN A 18 -7.33 -4.63 -33.47
N HIS A 19 -6.16 -4.15 -33.90
CA HIS A 19 -4.97 -4.05 -33.04
C HIS A 19 -5.12 -3.02 -31.90
N ARG A 20 -5.82 -1.90 -32.17
CA ARG A 20 -6.11 -0.88 -31.14
C ARG A 20 -7.11 -1.40 -30.10
N ILE A 21 -8.14 -2.12 -30.53
CA ILE A 21 -9.12 -2.75 -29.62
C ILE A 21 -8.41 -3.79 -28.75
N PHE A 22 -7.60 -4.67 -29.34
CA PHE A 22 -6.81 -5.67 -28.61
C PHE A 22 -5.88 -5.02 -27.57
N PHE A 23 -5.20 -3.92 -27.93
CA PHE A 23 -4.35 -3.18 -27.02
C PHE A 23 -5.12 -2.53 -25.85
N ILE A 24 -6.33 -2.01 -26.10
CA ILE A 24 -7.21 -1.45 -25.05
C ILE A 24 -7.68 -2.54 -24.09
N PHE A 25 -8.01 -3.74 -24.59
CA PHE A 25 -8.37 -4.88 -23.76
C PHE A 25 -7.19 -5.37 -22.90
N ILE A 26 -5.97 -5.41 -23.45
CA ILE A 26 -4.75 -5.74 -22.68
C ILE A 26 -4.50 -4.69 -21.59
N LEU A 27 -4.63 -3.40 -21.91
CA LEU A 27 -4.48 -2.32 -20.93
C LEU A 27 -5.50 -2.42 -19.80
N HIS A 28 -6.78 -2.70 -20.12
CA HIS A 28 -7.81 -2.92 -19.11
C HIS A 28 -7.53 -4.14 -18.23
N PHE A 29 -7.03 -5.23 -18.81
CA PHE A 29 -6.66 -6.43 -18.07
C PHE A 29 -5.47 -6.18 -17.11
N PHE A 30 -4.51 -5.36 -17.53
CA PHE A 30 -3.37 -4.96 -16.70
C PHE A 30 -3.73 -4.03 -15.54
N ILE A 31 -4.78 -3.21 -15.68
CA ILE A 31 -5.26 -2.30 -14.63
C ILE A 31 -6.02 -3.06 -13.54
N PHE A 32 -6.61 -4.22 -13.85
CA PHE A 32 -7.54 -4.93 -12.95
C PHE A 32 -6.88 -5.84 -11.91
N SER A 33 -5.57 -6.13 -12.00
CA SER A 33 -4.92 -7.07 -11.08
C SER A 33 -3.70 -6.44 -10.40
N CYS A 34 -3.93 -5.63 -9.38
CA CYS A 34 -2.91 -5.29 -8.40
C CYS A 34 -3.51 -5.38 -6.99
N ASP A 35 -3.53 -6.59 -6.45
CA ASP A 35 -3.81 -6.81 -5.04
C ASP A 35 -2.51 -6.52 -4.28
N VAL A 36 -2.34 -5.27 -3.82
CA VAL A 36 -1.12 -4.86 -3.11
C VAL A 36 -1.21 -5.38 -1.68
N GLN A 37 -0.53 -6.48 -1.41
CA GLN A 37 -0.35 -6.98 -0.06
C GLN A 37 0.63 -6.05 0.71
N LEU A 38 0.13 -5.38 1.74
CA LEU A 38 0.96 -4.56 2.63
C LEU A 38 1.73 -5.45 3.62
N SER A 39 3.05 -5.28 3.68
CA SER A 39 3.93 -6.01 4.60
C SER A 39 5.02 -5.08 5.11
N PHE A 40 5.26 -5.10 6.42
CA PHE A 40 6.32 -4.32 7.05
C PHE A 40 6.97 -5.13 8.17
N ASN A 41 8.23 -4.81 8.45
CA ASN A 41 9.01 -5.42 9.52
C ASN A 41 9.92 -4.37 10.16
N TYR A 42 9.78 -4.17 11.47
CA TYR A 42 10.63 -3.30 12.27
C TYR A 42 11.42 -4.13 13.27
N ILE A 43 12.74 -4.05 13.19
CA ILE A 43 13.66 -4.73 14.12
C ILE A 43 14.07 -3.79 15.26
N THR A 44 14.14 -2.48 14.99
CA THR A 44 14.49 -1.45 15.97
C THR A 44 13.69 -0.17 15.77
N PHE A 45 13.54 0.59 16.86
CA PHE A 45 12.78 1.83 16.89
C PHE A 45 13.69 2.99 17.32
N SER A 46 14.20 3.71 16.34
CA SER A 46 15.03 4.90 16.54
C SER A 46 14.22 6.16 16.21
N PRO A 47 14.64 7.36 16.66
CA PRO A 47 14.03 8.62 16.26
C PRO A 47 13.99 8.84 14.73
N ASN A 48 14.85 8.13 13.98
CA ASN A 48 14.90 8.19 12.51
C ASN A 48 14.08 7.08 11.83
N THR A 49 13.48 6.17 12.59
CA THR A 49 12.63 5.11 12.05
C THR A 49 11.41 5.75 11.41
N LYS A 50 11.29 5.60 10.09
CA LYS A 50 10.15 6.13 9.32
C LYS A 50 8.95 5.19 9.42
N GLY A 51 7.76 5.72 9.17
CA GLY A 51 6.54 4.93 9.06
C GLY A 51 5.83 4.65 10.39
N ILE A 52 6.31 5.21 11.49
CA ILE A 52 5.65 5.15 12.80
C ILE A 52 5.43 6.57 13.30
N ILE A 53 4.21 6.85 13.73
CA ILE A 53 3.80 8.08 14.40
C ILE A 53 3.74 7.79 15.90
N TYR A 54 4.35 8.66 16.68
CA TYR A 54 4.30 8.62 18.15
C TYR A 54 3.44 9.77 18.65
N GLU A 55 2.48 9.48 19.52
CA GLU A 55 1.60 10.46 20.17
C GLU A 55 1.60 10.28 21.69
N GLY A 56 1.23 11.35 22.40
CA GLY A 56 1.28 11.39 23.86
C GLY A 56 2.71 11.24 24.38
N ASP A 57 2.89 10.35 25.36
CA ASP A 57 4.20 10.11 25.99
C ASP A 57 5.06 9.09 25.24
N ALA A 58 4.58 8.57 24.10
CA ALA A 58 5.29 7.53 23.38
C ALA A 58 6.56 8.06 22.73
N THR A 59 7.66 7.33 22.89
CA THR A 59 8.95 7.68 22.29
C THR A 59 9.68 6.46 21.73
N PRO A 60 10.47 6.62 20.65
CA PRO A 60 11.42 5.60 20.22
C PRO A 60 12.63 5.56 21.15
N SER A 61 13.02 4.36 21.58
CA SER A 61 14.19 4.10 22.43
C SER A 61 14.90 2.84 21.96
N ASP A 62 15.78 2.96 20.95
CA ASP A 62 16.47 1.84 20.30
C ASP A 62 16.94 0.75 21.30
N PRO A 63 16.48 -0.51 21.20
CA PRO A 63 15.71 -1.11 20.11
C PRO A 63 14.18 -1.15 20.31
N VAL A 64 13.64 -0.52 21.34
CA VAL A 64 12.24 -0.64 21.78
C VAL A 64 11.40 0.62 21.55
N ILE A 65 10.09 0.48 21.66
CA ILE A 65 9.16 1.61 21.81
C ILE A 65 8.85 1.76 23.30
N GLN A 66 9.01 2.97 23.84
CA GLN A 66 8.52 3.32 25.17
C GLN A 66 7.16 3.98 25.01
N LEU A 67 6.07 3.25 25.30
CA LEU A 67 4.70 3.78 25.19
C LEU A 67 4.32 4.70 26.35
N THR A 68 4.91 4.47 27.50
CA THR A 68 4.71 5.27 28.71
C THR A 68 6.08 5.69 29.23
N PHE A 69 6.09 6.72 30.07
CA PHE A 69 7.30 7.14 30.75
C PHE A 69 7.99 5.98 31.46
N ASN A 70 9.27 5.81 31.15
CA ASN A 70 10.17 4.89 31.84
C ASN A 70 11.14 5.75 32.67
N HIS A 71 10.72 6.12 33.87
CA HIS A 71 11.56 6.84 34.82
C HIS A 71 11.86 5.94 36.01
N ASN A 72 13.13 5.62 36.20
CA ASN A 72 13.61 4.96 37.41
C ASN A 72 13.39 5.78 38.70
N ASP A 73 12.81 7.01 38.68
CA ASP A 73 12.80 7.86 39.88
C ASP A 73 11.52 8.61 40.30
N GLU A 74 10.56 9.08 39.48
CA GLU A 74 9.42 9.84 40.04
C GLU A 74 8.07 9.72 39.31
N GLY A 75 7.02 9.39 40.08
CA GLY A 75 5.61 9.75 39.82
C GLY A 75 4.92 9.14 38.59
N MET A 76 4.57 7.85 38.63
CA MET A 76 3.82 7.10 37.58
C MET A 76 2.36 7.53 37.35
N ASN A 77 1.95 8.71 37.79
CA ASN A 77 0.54 9.08 37.76
C ASN A 77 0.23 9.73 36.42
N ASN A 78 -0.56 9.05 35.58
CA ASN A 78 -1.13 9.53 34.31
C ASN A 78 -0.17 9.56 33.10
N SER A 79 0.61 8.51 32.86
CA SER A 79 1.33 8.37 31.57
C SER A 79 0.50 7.59 30.55
N SER A 80 0.41 8.11 29.33
CA SER A 80 -0.27 7.44 28.22
C SER A 80 0.32 7.88 26.89
N GLY A 81 0.74 6.91 26.08
CA GLY A 81 1.25 7.16 24.75
C GLY A 81 0.76 6.12 23.74
N LEU A 82 0.85 6.49 22.47
CA LEU A 82 0.39 5.72 21.33
C LEU A 82 1.50 5.65 20.28
N ALA A 83 1.73 4.47 19.73
CA ALA A 83 2.56 4.29 18.54
C ALA A 83 1.69 3.69 17.43
N MET A 84 1.64 4.37 16.29
CA MET A 84 0.78 4.02 15.16
C MET A 84 1.60 3.87 13.88
N TYR A 85 1.31 2.85 13.08
CA TYR A 85 1.87 2.74 11.74
C TYR A 85 1.23 3.80 10.82
N ASN A 86 2.05 4.51 10.05
CA ASN A 86 1.64 5.70 9.29
C ASN A 86 0.82 5.38 8.03
N GLU A 87 0.94 4.17 7.47
CA GLU A 87 0.22 3.82 6.25
C GLU A 87 -1.15 3.19 6.57
N THR A 88 -2.14 3.48 5.71
CA THR A 88 -3.49 2.96 5.88
C THR A 88 -3.55 1.50 5.47
N LEU A 89 -3.98 0.65 6.39
CA LEU A 89 -4.27 -0.76 6.12
C LEU A 89 -5.77 -0.93 5.86
N GLN A 90 -6.14 -1.17 4.59
CA GLN A 90 -7.54 -1.39 4.22
C GLN A 90 -7.98 -2.83 4.55
N LEU A 91 -8.65 -3.01 5.69
CA LEU A 91 -9.09 -4.33 6.15
C LEU A 91 -10.25 -4.94 5.34
N TRP A 92 -11.02 -4.11 4.63
CA TRP A 92 -12.17 -4.56 3.85
C TRP A 92 -12.45 -3.60 2.69
N ASP A 93 -13.03 -4.13 1.62
CA ASP A 93 -13.57 -3.35 0.52
C ASP A 93 -15.09 -3.53 0.44
N LYS A 94 -15.82 -2.41 0.45
CA LYS A 94 -17.28 -2.41 0.36
C LYS A 94 -17.77 -2.85 -1.00
N VAL A 95 -17.04 -2.49 -2.07
CA VAL A 95 -17.48 -2.69 -3.45
C VAL A 95 -17.36 -4.16 -3.83
N SER A 96 -16.22 -4.79 -3.54
CA SER A 96 -16.00 -6.21 -3.80
C SER A 96 -16.58 -7.12 -2.70
N GLY A 97 -16.82 -6.60 -1.49
CA GLY A 97 -17.16 -7.40 -0.32
C GLY A 97 -15.99 -8.21 0.23
N THR A 98 -14.78 -7.97 -0.26
CA THR A 98 -13.56 -8.67 0.17
C THR A 98 -13.14 -8.19 1.56
N VAL A 99 -12.80 -9.14 2.43
CA VAL A 99 -12.18 -8.88 3.73
C VAL A 99 -10.76 -9.42 3.71
N GLN A 100 -9.79 -8.62 4.14
CA GLN A 100 -8.40 -9.01 4.18
C GLN A 100 -8.05 -9.71 5.49
N THR A 101 -7.23 -10.76 5.39
CA THR A 101 -6.62 -11.42 6.55
C THR A 101 -5.27 -10.78 6.83
N PHE A 102 -5.00 -10.43 8.09
CA PHE A 102 -3.73 -9.85 8.52
C PHE A 102 -3.05 -10.73 9.59
N LEU A 103 -1.73 -10.63 9.66
CA LEU A 103 -0.88 -11.27 10.67
C LEU A 103 0.01 -10.20 11.31
N LEU A 104 0.00 -10.12 12.63
CA LEU A 104 0.87 -9.25 13.41
C LEU A 104 1.63 -10.08 14.43
N ILE A 105 2.95 -9.92 14.46
CA ILE A 105 3.83 -10.53 15.46
C ILE A 105 4.60 -9.39 16.13
N PHE A 106 4.55 -9.32 17.45
CA PHE A 106 5.30 -8.34 18.24
C PHE A 106 5.97 -9.02 19.43
N HIS A 107 7.07 -8.41 19.89
CA HIS A 107 7.79 -8.83 21.09
C HIS A 107 7.70 -7.69 22.12
N SER A 108 7.41 -8.04 23.38
CA SER A 108 7.33 -7.12 24.52
C SER A 108 8.58 -7.20 25.39
#